data_AF-A0A7S3M0C3-F1
#
_entry.id   AF-A0A7S3M0C3-F1
#
_cell.length_a   1.000
_cell.length_b   1.000
_cell.length_c   1.000
_cell.angle_alpha   90.00
_cell.angle_beta   90.00
_cell.angle_gamma   90.00
#
_symmetry.space_group_name_H-M   'P 1'
#
loop_
_entity.id
_entity.type
_entity.pdbx_description
1 polymer ?
#
loop_
_entity_poly.entity_id
_entity_poly.type
_entity_poly.pdbx_seq_one_letter_code
_entity_poly.pdbx_strand_id
1 'polypeptide(L)'
;DKDAWFQGLPGDELLPGEVMMREVIVNWVTRSASSNRAPTRLSASGSEPDIKRAKQDFLPSFVRLSEWIEHRIGGEIELKSIGNGDHEVFLRGSAPPAAASRGRDGGRNDKNGTPDEKERFFATLPADEFSPEEEALRDALVSYLDRLSGSGVLATLQEAAQEEEISRCRREVLPKGCPVPLRDWIDRRIGGEVETQAEQGGKVIFGLRGTLPDVGVGGGGPKRKRT
;
A
#
# COMPACT_ATOMS: atom_id res chain seq x y z
N ASP A 1 10.07 19.21 -6.43
CA ASP A 1 9.21 18.58 -5.43
C ASP A 1 7.76 18.81 -5.86
N LYS A 2 6.91 17.77 -5.85
CA LYS A 2 5.56 17.87 -6.41
C LYS A 2 4.61 18.65 -5.49
N ASP A 3 4.76 18.48 -4.18
CA ASP A 3 3.90 19.10 -3.18
C ASP A 3 4.15 20.61 -3.14
N ALA A 4 5.41 21.02 -3.22
CA ALA A 4 5.80 22.43 -3.35
C ALA A 4 5.23 23.08 -4.63
N TRP A 5 5.12 22.34 -5.74
CA TRP A 5 4.53 22.86 -6.98
C TRP A 5 3.03 23.10 -6.82
N PHE A 6 2.29 22.13 -6.27
CA PHE A 6 0.85 22.29 -6.01
C PHE A 6 0.56 23.40 -4.99
N GLN A 7 1.38 23.53 -3.95
CA GLN A 7 1.26 24.61 -2.96
C GLN A 7 1.51 26.00 -3.55
N GLY A 8 2.24 26.09 -4.66
CA GLY A 8 2.50 27.34 -5.37
C GLY A 8 1.37 27.79 -6.30
N LEU A 9 0.34 26.96 -6.53
CA LEU A 9 -0.80 27.29 -7.37
C LEU A 9 -1.89 28.02 -6.57
N PRO A 10 -2.66 28.94 -7.19
CA PRO A 10 -3.82 29.56 -6.54
C PRO A 10 -4.86 28.50 -6.16
N GLY A 11 -5.36 28.54 -4.92
CA GLY A 11 -6.29 27.52 -4.42
C GLY A 11 -7.69 27.56 -5.06
N ASP A 12 -8.14 28.76 -5.42
CA ASP A 12 -9.50 29.08 -5.87
C ASP A 12 -9.59 29.47 -7.35
N GLU A 13 -8.46 29.59 -8.05
CA GLU A 13 -8.39 29.98 -9.45
C GLU A 13 -7.48 29.05 -10.25
N LEU A 14 -7.89 28.76 -11.49
CA LEU A 14 -7.08 28.03 -12.46
C LEU A 14 -6.29 29.01 -13.31
N LEU A 15 -4.98 28.79 -13.42
CA LEU A 15 -4.12 29.55 -14.33
C LEU A 15 -4.55 29.34 -15.80
N PRO A 16 -4.19 30.23 -16.75
CA PRO A 16 -4.57 30.07 -18.15
C PRO A 16 -4.18 28.70 -18.76
N GLY A 17 -3.02 28.18 -18.40
CA GLY A 17 -2.58 26.84 -18.81
C GLY A 17 -3.42 25.72 -18.17
N GLU A 18 -3.89 25.92 -16.95
CA GLU A 18 -4.79 24.98 -16.26
C GLU A 18 -6.18 24.97 -16.86
N VAL A 19 -6.71 26.15 -17.23
CA VAL A 19 -8.00 26.27 -17.93
C VAL A 19 -7.94 25.51 -19.25
N MET A 20 -6.88 25.72 -20.05
CA MET A 20 -6.69 24.96 -21.28
C MET A 20 -6.63 23.45 -21.03
N MET A 21 -5.86 23.01 -20.04
CA MET A 21 -5.73 21.60 -19.67
C MET A 21 -7.07 20.99 -19.22
N ARG A 22 -7.82 21.73 -18.41
CA ARG A 22 -9.18 21.36 -17.96
C ARG A 22 -10.11 21.20 -19.15
N GLU A 23 -10.18 22.20 -20.03
CA GLU A 23 -11.09 22.19 -21.18
C GLU A 23 -10.84 21.00 -22.09
N VAL A 24 -9.58 20.69 -22.41
CA VAL A 24 -9.27 19.54 -23.28
C VAL A 24 -9.63 18.20 -22.63
N ILE A 25 -9.43 18.05 -21.32
CA ILE A 25 -9.80 16.82 -20.59
C ILE A 25 -11.32 16.70 -20.51
N VAL A 26 -12.03 17.74 -20.10
CA VAL A 26 -13.49 17.73 -19.98
C VAL A 26 -14.13 17.43 -21.33
N ASN A 27 -13.67 18.07 -22.40
CA ASN A 27 -14.18 17.82 -23.75
C ASN A 27 -13.89 16.39 -24.21
N TRP A 28 -12.68 15.87 -23.95
CA TRP A 28 -12.35 14.48 -24.23
C TRP A 28 -13.26 13.49 -23.49
N VAL A 29 -13.41 13.62 -22.17
CA VAL A 29 -14.28 12.74 -21.38
C VAL A 29 -15.74 12.86 -21.83
N THR A 30 -16.22 14.06 -22.15
CA THR A 30 -17.59 14.30 -22.64
C THR A 30 -17.84 13.59 -23.99
N ARG A 31 -16.87 13.70 -24.92
CA ARG A 31 -16.93 12.98 -26.21
C ARG A 31 -16.96 11.47 -26.00
N SER A 32 -16.12 10.97 -25.09
CA SER A 32 -16.04 9.54 -24.83
C SER A 32 -17.28 8.99 -24.12
N ALA A 33 -17.85 9.73 -23.16
CA ALA A 33 -19.09 9.36 -22.47
C ALA A 33 -20.31 9.32 -23.42
N SER A 34 -20.30 10.16 -24.46
CA SER A 34 -21.36 10.18 -25.49
C SER A 34 -21.30 8.97 -26.43
N SER A 35 -20.13 8.37 -26.57
CA SER A 35 -19.99 7.08 -27.25
C SER A 35 -20.41 6.00 -26.26
N ASN A 36 -21.41 5.17 -26.58
CA ASN A 36 -21.88 4.06 -25.73
C ASN A 36 -20.83 2.91 -25.62
N ARG A 37 -19.56 3.26 -25.44
CA ARG A 37 -18.38 2.40 -25.36
C ARG A 37 -17.98 2.21 -23.91
N ALA A 38 -17.08 1.25 -23.70
CA ALA A 38 -16.49 0.96 -22.40
C ALA A 38 -15.92 2.21 -21.71
N PRO A 39 -15.79 2.20 -20.36
CA PRO A 39 -15.24 3.31 -19.60
C PRO A 39 -13.90 3.80 -20.15
N THR A 40 -13.72 5.12 -20.15
CA THR A 40 -12.56 5.76 -20.77
C THR A 40 -11.37 5.68 -19.85
N ARG A 41 -10.27 5.09 -20.31
CA ARG A 41 -9.03 4.96 -19.52
C ARG A 41 -8.17 6.20 -19.64
N LEU A 42 -7.60 6.65 -18.53
CA LEU A 42 -6.69 7.79 -18.48
C LEU A 42 -5.44 7.53 -19.32
N SER A 43 -4.95 6.29 -19.38
CA SER A 43 -3.86 5.92 -20.29
C SER A 43 -4.15 6.22 -21.77
N ALA A 44 -5.42 6.19 -22.20
CA ALA A 44 -5.82 6.54 -23.56
C ALA A 44 -5.73 8.04 -23.85
N SER A 45 -5.74 8.90 -22.82
CA SER A 45 -5.52 10.34 -22.98
C SER A 45 -4.14 10.65 -23.54
N GLY A 46 -3.18 9.75 -23.31
CA GLY A 46 -1.85 9.77 -23.91
C GLY A 46 -1.82 9.51 -25.42
N SER A 47 -2.95 9.31 -26.08
CA SER A 47 -3.07 9.29 -27.55
C SER A 47 -3.75 10.54 -28.12
N GLU A 48 -4.38 11.37 -27.28
CA GLU A 48 -5.06 12.59 -27.72
C GLU A 48 -4.05 13.73 -27.94
N PRO A 49 -3.98 14.32 -29.15
CA PRO A 49 -2.99 15.34 -29.47
C PRO A 49 -3.16 16.60 -28.61
N ASP A 50 -4.39 17.02 -28.33
CA ASP A 50 -4.68 18.22 -27.56
C ASP A 50 -4.26 18.06 -26.08
N ILE A 51 -4.51 16.88 -25.49
CA ILE A 51 -4.09 16.56 -24.12
C ILE A 51 -2.56 16.48 -24.04
N LYS A 52 -1.89 15.88 -25.04
CA LYS A 52 -0.42 15.85 -25.10
C LYS A 52 0.17 17.25 -25.12
N ARG A 53 -0.37 18.12 -25.97
CA ARG A 53 0.10 19.50 -26.12
C ARG A 53 -0.10 20.28 -24.82
N ALA A 54 -1.31 20.25 -24.27
CA ALA A 54 -1.62 20.94 -23.02
C ALA A 54 -0.74 20.41 -21.85
N LYS A 55 -0.50 19.10 -21.79
CA LYS A 55 0.41 18.50 -20.81
C LYS A 55 1.85 18.99 -20.96
N GLN A 56 2.35 19.09 -22.20
CA GLN A 56 3.71 19.57 -22.47
C GLN A 56 3.88 21.06 -22.17
N ASP A 57 2.85 21.86 -22.46
CA ASP A 57 2.89 23.31 -22.31
C ASP A 57 2.77 23.74 -20.84
N PHE A 58 2.01 23.00 -20.02
CA PHE A 58 1.68 23.42 -18.66
C PHE A 58 2.24 22.49 -17.56
N LEU A 59 2.16 21.17 -17.72
CA LEU A 59 2.39 20.24 -16.61
C LEU A 59 3.88 19.87 -16.49
N PRO A 60 4.52 20.10 -15.32
CA PRO A 60 5.89 19.64 -15.12
C PRO A 60 6.01 18.12 -15.25
N SER A 61 7.13 17.64 -15.79
CA SER A 61 7.34 16.21 -16.07
C SER A 61 7.29 15.30 -14.83
N PHE A 62 7.51 15.85 -13.63
CA PHE A 62 7.43 15.13 -12.36
C PHE A 62 6.02 15.09 -11.75
N VAL A 63 5.05 15.82 -12.31
CA VAL A 63 3.65 15.79 -11.87
C VAL A 63 2.86 14.88 -12.81
N ARG A 64 2.15 13.90 -12.26
CA ARG A 64 1.32 13.01 -13.08
C ARG A 64 0.01 13.70 -13.41
N LEU A 65 -0.54 13.35 -14.58
CA LEU A 65 -1.83 13.87 -15.01
C LEU A 65 -2.96 13.49 -14.04
N SER A 66 -2.94 12.26 -13.50
CA SER A 66 -3.93 11.82 -12.50
C SER A 66 -3.92 12.70 -11.26
N GLU A 67 -2.73 13.00 -10.73
CA GLU A 67 -2.55 13.84 -9.53
C GLU A 67 -3.05 15.26 -9.80
N TRP A 68 -2.73 15.84 -10.96
CA TRP A 68 -3.23 17.18 -11.30
C TRP A 68 -4.76 17.20 -11.44
N ILE A 69 -5.36 16.18 -12.06
CA ILE A 69 -6.82 16.06 -12.19
C ILE A 69 -7.47 16.04 -10.79
N GLU A 70 -6.99 15.19 -9.89
CA GLU A 70 -7.53 15.07 -8.53
C GLU A 70 -7.43 16.37 -7.72
N HIS A 71 -6.26 17.03 -7.79
CA HIS A 71 -6.01 18.24 -7.01
C HIS A 71 -6.71 19.50 -7.55
N ARG A 72 -6.92 19.60 -8.87
CA ARG A 72 -7.33 20.87 -9.50
C ARG A 72 -8.73 20.83 -10.07
N ILE A 73 -9.13 19.72 -10.67
CA ILE A 73 -10.43 19.56 -11.32
C ILE A 73 -11.19 18.34 -10.80
N GLY A 74 -10.84 17.86 -9.60
CA GLY A 74 -11.51 16.73 -8.95
C GLY A 74 -13.00 17.00 -8.74
N GLY A 75 -13.42 18.26 -8.64
CA GLY A 75 -14.83 18.65 -8.57
C GLY A 75 -15.63 18.40 -9.87
N GLU A 76 -14.97 18.23 -11.01
CA GLU A 76 -15.61 18.05 -12.32
C GLU A 76 -15.34 16.67 -12.91
N ILE A 77 -14.14 16.14 -12.65
CA ILE A 77 -13.68 14.85 -13.15
C ILE A 77 -13.48 13.89 -11.97
N GLU A 78 -13.99 12.68 -12.11
CA GLU A 78 -13.78 11.59 -11.17
C GLU A 78 -12.81 10.57 -11.79
N LEU A 79 -11.80 10.19 -11.01
CA LEU A 79 -10.88 9.10 -11.37
C LEU A 79 -11.22 7.87 -10.53
N LYS A 80 -11.38 6.73 -11.20
CA LYS A 80 -11.53 5.42 -10.56
C LYS A 80 -10.33 4.56 -10.88
N SER A 81 -9.55 4.18 -9.87
CA SER A 81 -8.42 3.28 -10.09
C SER A 81 -8.89 1.92 -10.58
N ILE A 82 -8.29 1.41 -11.66
CA ILE A 82 -8.58 0.08 -12.22
C ILE A 82 -7.41 -0.89 -12.07
N GLY A 83 -6.43 -0.54 -11.24
CA GLY A 83 -5.19 -1.29 -11.06
C GLY A 83 -4.13 -0.97 -12.11
N ASN A 84 -2.93 -1.53 -11.95
CA ASN A 84 -1.74 -1.29 -12.80
C ASN A 84 -1.30 0.19 -12.92
N GLY A 85 -1.79 1.08 -12.06
CA GLY A 85 -1.52 2.52 -12.13
C GLY A 85 -2.36 3.27 -13.17
N ASP A 86 -3.37 2.61 -13.75
CA ASP A 86 -4.31 3.23 -14.69
C ASP A 86 -5.64 3.58 -13.99
N HIS A 87 -6.37 4.51 -14.58
CA HIS A 87 -7.62 5.05 -14.02
C HIS A 87 -8.69 5.05 -15.10
N GLU A 88 -9.92 4.75 -14.76
CA GLU A 88 -11.08 5.17 -15.53
C GLU A 88 -11.41 6.62 -15.19
N VAL A 89 -11.80 7.39 -16.20
CA VAL A 89 -12.08 8.83 -16.10
C VAL A 89 -13.55 9.05 -16.42
N PHE A 90 -14.25 9.76 -15.53
CA PHE A 90 -15.67 10.07 -15.67
C PHE A 90 -15.91 11.56 -15.43
N LEU A 91 -17.01 12.08 -15.99
CA LEU A 91 -17.59 13.32 -15.47
C LEU A 91 -18.16 13.01 -14.09
N ARG A 92 -17.96 13.90 -13.12
CA ARG A 92 -18.47 13.68 -11.76
C ARG A 92 -19.98 13.45 -11.79
N GLY A 93 -20.43 12.37 -11.15
CA GLY A 93 -21.83 11.96 -11.15
C GLY A 93 -22.30 11.19 -12.39
N SER A 94 -21.45 11.01 -13.41
CA SER A 94 -21.75 10.19 -14.59
C SER A 94 -21.19 8.76 -14.48
N ALA A 95 -20.46 8.44 -13.40
CA ALA A 95 -19.98 7.10 -13.16
C ALA A 95 -21.19 6.14 -13.02
N PRO A 96 -21.19 4.97 -13.67
CA PRO A 96 -22.25 3.99 -13.48
C PRO A 96 -22.38 3.68 -11.97
N PRO A 97 -23.62 3.59 -11.43
CA PRO A 97 -23.80 3.15 -10.05
C PRO A 97 -23.04 1.84 -9.87
N ALA A 98 -22.32 1.70 -8.76
CA ALA A 98 -21.45 0.57 -8.47
C ALA A 98 -22.24 -0.74 -8.34
N ALA A 99 -22.79 -1.23 -9.45
CA ALA A 99 -23.46 -2.50 -9.56
C ALA A 99 -22.36 -3.57 -9.63
N ALA A 100 -22.06 -4.17 -8.48
CA ALA A 100 -21.46 -5.48 -8.36
C ALA A 100 -20.21 -5.77 -9.21
N SER A 101 -19.34 -4.77 -9.46
CA SER A 101 -17.96 -5.06 -9.85
C SER A 101 -17.22 -5.60 -8.62
N ARG A 102 -17.42 -6.89 -8.32
CA ARG A 102 -16.47 -7.67 -7.51
C ARG A 102 -15.11 -7.54 -8.18
N GLY A 103 -14.24 -6.71 -7.61
CA GLY A 103 -12.84 -6.69 -8.00
C GLY A 103 -12.19 -5.33 -7.95
N ARG A 104 -11.33 -5.20 -6.93
CA ARG A 104 -9.97 -4.66 -7.08
C ARG A 104 -9.85 -3.15 -7.00
N ASP A 105 -10.23 -2.66 -5.83
CA ASP A 105 -9.70 -1.43 -5.24
C ASP A 105 -8.16 -1.41 -5.30
N GLY A 106 -7.63 -0.27 -5.73
CA GLY A 106 -6.25 -0.05 -6.15
C GLY A 106 -5.34 0.43 -5.03
N GLY A 107 -5.29 -0.26 -3.89
CA GLY A 107 -4.29 -0.03 -2.85
C GLY A 107 -3.02 -0.84 -3.10
N ARG A 108 -2.09 -0.34 -3.92
CA ARG A 108 -0.73 -0.94 -4.00
C ARG A 108 0.17 -0.42 -2.87
N ASN A 109 -0.31 -0.61 -1.63
CA ASN A 109 0.49 -0.91 -0.44
C ASN A 109 -0.30 -1.69 0.64
N ASP A 110 -1.60 -1.92 0.47
CA ASP A 110 -2.47 -2.59 1.47
C ASP A 110 -2.55 -4.11 1.26
N LYS A 111 -1.43 -4.82 1.45
CA LYS A 111 -1.53 -6.17 2.04
C LYS A 111 -1.70 -6.11 3.55
N ASN A 112 -1.55 -4.92 4.12
CA ASN A 112 -1.81 -4.62 5.49
C ASN A 112 -3.15 -3.89 5.52
N GLY A 113 -4.11 -4.37 6.30
CA GLY A 113 -5.31 -3.59 6.58
C GLY A 113 -4.94 -2.28 7.27
N THR A 114 -5.90 -1.37 7.28
CA THR A 114 -5.82 -0.14 8.07
C THR A 114 -5.48 -0.47 9.54
N PRO A 115 -4.88 0.48 10.29
CA PRO A 115 -4.64 0.28 11.72
C PRO A 115 -5.88 -0.23 12.46
N ASP A 116 -7.05 0.34 12.18
CA ASP A 116 -8.32 -0.09 12.79
C ASP A 116 -8.72 -1.53 12.45
N GLU A 117 -8.49 -1.98 11.22
CA GLU A 117 -8.76 -3.37 10.82
C GLU A 117 -7.81 -4.36 11.50
N LYS A 118 -6.54 -3.98 11.68
CA LYS A 118 -5.58 -4.77 12.45
C LYS A 118 -6.01 -4.87 13.91
N GLU A 119 -6.44 -3.77 14.52
CA GLU A 119 -6.85 -3.79 15.93
C GLU A 119 -8.12 -4.59 16.15
N ARG A 120 -9.06 -4.54 15.20
CA ARG A 120 -10.23 -5.42 15.23
C ARG A 120 -9.82 -6.89 15.16
N PHE A 121 -8.88 -7.25 14.28
CA PHE A 121 -8.38 -8.62 14.22
C PHE A 121 -7.75 -9.05 15.55
N PHE A 122 -6.82 -8.27 16.10
CA PHE A 122 -6.17 -8.61 17.36
C PHE A 122 -7.14 -8.65 18.55
N ALA A 123 -8.19 -7.83 18.54
CA ALA A 123 -9.23 -7.86 19.57
C ALA A 123 -10.09 -9.15 19.54
N THR A 124 -10.06 -9.92 18.43
CA THR A 124 -10.72 -11.24 18.37
C THR A 124 -9.88 -12.36 18.97
N LEU A 125 -8.59 -12.13 19.19
CA LEU A 125 -7.69 -13.13 19.76
C LEU A 125 -7.67 -13.04 21.28
N PRO A 126 -7.54 -14.17 22.01
CA PRO A 126 -7.37 -14.15 23.45
C PRO A 126 -6.09 -13.38 23.84
N ALA A 127 -6.20 -12.45 24.80
CA ALA A 127 -5.08 -11.62 25.22
C ALA A 127 -4.02 -12.43 26.00
N ASP A 128 -4.47 -13.38 26.81
CA ASP A 128 -3.64 -14.06 27.81
C ASP A 128 -3.18 -15.47 27.39
N GLU A 129 -3.72 -16.00 26.29
CA GLU A 129 -3.45 -17.36 25.81
C GLU A 129 -3.31 -17.37 24.28
N PHE A 130 -2.58 -18.37 23.77
CA PHE A 130 -2.53 -18.67 22.34
C PHE A 130 -3.63 -19.67 21.99
N SER A 131 -4.28 -19.49 20.83
CA SER A 131 -5.05 -20.59 20.26
C SER A 131 -4.12 -21.75 19.86
N PRO A 132 -4.64 -22.98 19.70
CA PRO A 132 -3.84 -24.12 19.23
C PRO A 132 -3.12 -23.83 17.89
N GLU A 133 -3.76 -23.07 17.00
CA GLU A 133 -3.20 -22.67 15.71
C GLU A 133 -2.09 -21.64 15.88
N GLU A 134 -2.26 -20.69 16.81
CA GLU A 134 -1.22 -19.71 17.15
C GLU A 134 0.00 -20.38 17.79
N GLU A 135 -0.22 -21.33 18.70
CA GLU A 135 0.84 -22.11 19.34
C GLU A 135 1.60 -22.95 18.29
N ALA A 136 0.89 -23.60 17.37
CA ALA A 136 1.52 -24.34 16.27
C ALA A 136 2.33 -23.43 15.32
N LEU A 137 1.90 -22.19 15.08
CA LEU A 137 2.67 -21.23 14.28
C LEU A 137 3.91 -20.74 15.05
N ARG A 138 3.77 -20.44 16.34
CA ARG A 138 4.87 -20.06 17.24
C ARG A 138 5.94 -21.15 17.28
N ASP A 139 5.54 -22.39 17.55
CA ASP A 139 6.45 -23.53 17.66
C ASP A 139 7.18 -23.79 16.33
N ALA A 140 6.49 -23.67 15.20
CA ALA A 140 7.10 -23.81 13.88
C ALA A 140 8.16 -22.73 13.60
N LEU A 141 7.88 -21.47 13.97
CA LEU A 141 8.82 -20.35 13.81
C LEU A 141 10.04 -20.52 14.73
N VAL A 142 9.83 -20.85 16.01
CA VAL A 142 10.92 -21.07 16.98
C VAL A 142 11.77 -22.27 16.57
N SER A 143 11.16 -23.39 16.18
CA SER A 143 11.89 -24.58 15.70
C SER A 143 12.71 -24.28 14.44
N TYR A 144 12.18 -23.46 13.53
CA TYR A 144 12.92 -23.02 12.35
C TYR A 144 14.15 -22.19 12.72
N LEU A 145 14.00 -21.24 13.66
CA LEU A 145 15.10 -20.42 14.14
C LEU A 145 16.16 -21.23 14.92
N ASP A 146 15.74 -22.21 15.71
CA ASP A 146 16.64 -23.10 16.45
C ASP A 146 17.54 -23.90 15.51
N ARG A 147 16.96 -24.44 14.41
CA ARG A 147 17.74 -25.11 13.35
C ARG A 147 18.79 -24.20 12.71
N LEU A 148 18.53 -22.90 12.64
CA LEU A 148 19.44 -21.92 12.03
C LEU A 148 20.48 -21.35 13.00
N SER A 149 20.23 -21.42 14.31
CA SER A 149 21.04 -20.77 15.35
C SER A 149 22.50 -21.27 15.40
N GLY A 150 22.81 -22.42 14.80
CA GLY A 150 24.18 -22.93 14.64
C GLY A 150 24.89 -22.57 13.34
N SER A 151 24.19 -21.97 12.37
CA SER A 151 24.70 -21.75 11.00
C SER A 151 25.33 -20.36 10.78
N GLY A 152 25.04 -19.39 11.65
CA GLY A 152 25.43 -17.99 11.47
C GLY A 152 24.68 -17.25 10.34
N VAL A 153 23.66 -17.89 9.74
CA VAL A 153 22.83 -17.29 8.69
C VAL A 153 21.63 -16.58 9.34
N LEU A 154 21.37 -15.34 8.93
CA LEU A 154 20.18 -14.59 9.35
C LEU A 154 18.96 -15.06 8.57
N ALA A 155 17.90 -15.41 9.29
CA ALA A 155 16.64 -15.83 8.69
C ALA A 155 15.85 -14.63 8.17
N THR A 156 15.35 -14.71 6.93
CA THR A 156 14.36 -13.75 6.42
C THR A 156 12.94 -14.29 6.55
N LEU A 157 11.97 -13.41 6.81
CA LEU A 157 10.55 -13.80 6.83
C LEU A 157 10.09 -14.37 5.49
N GLN A 158 10.72 -13.96 4.39
CA GLN A 158 10.40 -14.46 3.05
C GLN A 158 10.79 -15.93 2.89
N GLU A 159 11.97 -16.32 3.39
CA GLU A 159 12.46 -17.71 3.36
C GLU A 159 11.65 -18.60 4.30
N ALA A 160 11.43 -18.15 5.55
CA ALA A 160 10.59 -18.85 6.51
C ALA A 160 9.17 -19.08 5.98
N ALA A 161 8.61 -18.13 5.23
CA ALA A 161 7.32 -18.27 4.59
C ALA A 161 7.24 -19.32 3.47
N GLN A 162 8.38 -19.82 2.96
CA GLN A 162 8.43 -20.93 1.99
C GLN A 162 8.48 -22.30 2.67
N GLU A 163 8.84 -22.37 3.95
CA GLU A 163 8.82 -23.63 4.71
C GLU A 163 7.39 -24.16 4.80
N GLU A 164 7.21 -25.44 4.47
CA GLU A 164 5.88 -26.05 4.33
C GLU A 164 5.09 -25.96 5.64
N GLU A 165 5.75 -26.23 6.77
CA GLU A 165 5.15 -26.22 8.10
C GLU A 165 4.71 -24.81 8.52
N ILE A 166 5.59 -23.81 8.36
CA ILE A 166 5.28 -22.41 8.66
C ILE A 166 4.17 -21.92 7.72
N SER A 167 4.25 -22.23 6.44
CA SER A 167 3.24 -21.85 5.44
C SER A 167 1.88 -22.46 5.75
N ARG A 168 1.84 -23.70 6.23
CA ARG A 168 0.62 -24.37 6.72
C ARG A 168 0.06 -23.65 7.94
N CYS A 169 0.82 -23.54 9.03
CA CYS A 169 0.34 -22.92 10.28
C CYS A 169 -0.06 -21.45 10.06
N ARG A 170 0.66 -20.72 9.21
CA ARG A 170 0.33 -19.33 8.85
C ARG A 170 -1.05 -19.23 8.21
N ARG A 171 -1.48 -20.19 7.39
CA ARG A 171 -2.80 -20.11 6.74
C ARG A 171 -3.96 -20.32 7.71
N GLU A 172 -3.71 -21.01 8.82
CA GLU A 172 -4.70 -21.21 9.88
C GLU A 172 -4.86 -19.93 10.72
N VAL A 173 -3.73 -19.30 11.10
CA VAL A 173 -3.73 -18.08 11.93
C VAL A 173 -4.03 -16.81 11.12
N LEU A 174 -3.43 -16.71 9.93
CA LEU A 174 -3.49 -15.54 9.05
C LEU A 174 -4.04 -15.97 7.67
N PRO A 175 -5.36 -16.22 7.57
CA PRO A 175 -5.99 -16.66 6.34
C PRO A 175 -5.87 -15.60 5.23
N LYS A 176 -6.11 -16.02 3.98
CA LYS A 176 -6.08 -15.09 2.84
C LYS A 176 -7.10 -13.97 3.04
N GLY A 177 -6.64 -12.72 2.96
CA GLY A 177 -7.47 -11.53 3.20
C GLY A 177 -7.42 -11.04 4.65
N CYS A 178 -6.66 -11.70 5.54
CA CYS A 178 -6.37 -11.17 6.87
C CYS A 178 -5.65 -9.81 6.74
N PRO A 179 -6.08 -8.77 7.49
CA PRO A 179 -5.46 -7.45 7.45
C PRO A 179 -4.09 -7.40 8.14
N VAL A 180 -3.72 -8.44 8.90
CA VAL A 180 -2.49 -8.47 9.68
C VAL A 180 -1.41 -9.26 8.94
N PRO A 181 -0.26 -8.65 8.59
CA PRO A 181 0.86 -9.39 8.04
C PRO A 181 1.56 -10.23 9.11
N LEU A 182 2.28 -11.27 8.69
CA LEU A 182 3.02 -12.14 9.60
C LEU A 182 3.99 -11.38 10.52
N ARG A 183 4.66 -10.34 10.01
CA ARG A 183 5.56 -9.50 10.81
C ARG A 183 4.84 -8.87 12.00
N ASP A 184 3.71 -8.23 11.76
CA ASP A 184 2.94 -7.54 12.81
C ASP A 184 2.36 -8.55 13.81
N TRP A 185 1.96 -9.74 13.34
CA TRP A 185 1.54 -10.83 14.22
C TRP A 185 2.72 -11.28 15.12
N ILE A 186 3.91 -11.49 14.56
CA ILE A 186 5.12 -11.86 15.32
C ILE A 186 5.40 -10.81 16.40
N ASP A 187 5.53 -9.55 16.01
CA ASP A 187 5.90 -8.45 16.91
C ASP A 187 4.90 -8.30 18.07
N ARG A 188 3.61 -8.54 17.80
CA ARG A 188 2.54 -8.32 18.79
C ARG A 188 2.25 -9.53 19.66
N ARG A 189 2.34 -10.74 19.11
CA ARG A 189 1.92 -11.99 19.78
C ARG A 189 3.09 -12.71 20.42
N ILE A 190 4.23 -12.79 19.73
CA ILE A 190 5.42 -13.51 20.20
C ILE A 190 6.67 -12.61 20.29
N GLY A 191 6.48 -11.28 20.35
CA GLY A 191 7.55 -10.29 20.43
C GLY A 191 8.48 -10.43 21.65
N GLY A 192 8.05 -11.17 22.67
CA GLY A 192 8.87 -11.54 23.82
C GLY A 192 9.93 -12.60 23.53
N GLU A 193 9.72 -13.43 22.50
CA GLU A 193 10.58 -14.57 22.15
C GLU A 193 11.28 -14.38 20.81
N VAL A 194 10.58 -13.75 19.86
CA VAL A 194 11.04 -13.51 18.50
C VAL A 194 11.02 -12.01 18.24
N GLU A 195 12.05 -11.50 17.58
CA GLU A 195 12.13 -10.11 17.14
C GLU A 195 12.27 -10.02 15.62
N THR A 196 11.68 -8.98 15.03
CA THR A 196 11.81 -8.68 13.59
C THR A 196 12.55 -7.38 13.37
N GLN A 197 13.35 -7.30 12.31
CA GLN A 197 14.07 -6.09 11.93
C GLN A 197 14.01 -5.88 10.42
N ALA A 198 13.80 -4.63 10.01
CA ALA A 198 13.90 -4.23 8.62
C ALA A 198 15.40 -4.06 8.25
N GLU A 199 15.82 -4.76 7.20
CA GLU A 199 17.15 -4.65 6.61
C GLU A 199 17.15 -3.61 5.47
N GLN A 200 18.33 -3.08 5.14
CA GLN A 200 18.51 -2.27 3.93
C GLN A 200 18.02 -3.03 2.70
N GLY A 201 17.17 -2.39 1.90
CA GLY A 201 16.53 -3.02 0.73
C GLY A 201 15.14 -3.59 1.00
N GLY A 202 14.56 -3.36 2.19
CA GLY A 202 13.16 -3.67 2.48
C GLY A 202 12.89 -5.14 2.79
N LYS A 203 13.94 -5.94 2.96
CA LYS A 203 13.82 -7.30 3.51
C LYS A 203 13.56 -7.21 5.01
N VAL A 204 12.81 -8.18 5.53
CA VAL A 204 12.59 -8.31 6.97
C VAL A 204 13.30 -9.57 7.44
N ILE A 205 14.31 -9.37 8.28
CA ILE A 205 14.97 -10.44 9.02
C ILE A 205 14.25 -10.65 10.35
N PHE A 206 14.33 -11.86 10.89
CA PHE A 206 13.77 -12.19 12.20
C PHE A 206 14.63 -13.24 12.90
N GLY A 207 14.59 -13.24 14.22
CA GLY A 207 15.44 -14.10 15.04
C GLY A 207 14.90 -14.23 16.47
N LEU A 208 15.54 -15.09 17.25
CA LEU A 208 15.27 -15.16 18.68
C LEU A 208 15.65 -13.81 19.31
N ARG A 209 14.91 -13.40 20.33
CA ARG A 209 15.10 -12.09 20.94
C ARG A 209 16.53 -11.94 21.48
N GLY A 210 17.23 -10.91 21.01
CA GLY A 210 18.61 -10.62 21.37
C GLY A 210 19.66 -11.35 20.53
N THR A 211 19.27 -12.09 19.49
CA THR A 211 20.20 -12.75 18.57
C THR A 211 20.41 -11.98 17.28
N LEU A 212 19.53 -11.03 16.93
CA LEU A 212 19.75 -10.20 15.75
C LEU A 212 20.90 -9.21 15.99
N PRO A 213 21.72 -8.92 14.96
CA PRO A 213 22.77 -7.92 15.07
C PRO A 213 22.17 -6.55 15.38
N ASP A 214 22.86 -5.75 16.20
CA ASP A 214 22.50 -4.35 16.44
C ASP A 214 22.79 -3.53 15.17
N VAL A 215 21.91 -3.66 14.19
CA VAL A 215 21.89 -2.78 13.02
C VAL A 215 21.30 -1.49 13.55
N GLY A 216 22.18 -0.52 13.87
CA GLY A 216 21.86 0.77 14.50
C GLY A 216 20.88 1.62 13.69
N VAL A 217 19.62 1.20 13.66
CA VAL A 217 18.49 1.97 13.15
C VAL A 217 18.14 2.96 14.26
N GLY A 218 18.51 4.23 14.05
CA GLY A 218 18.29 5.32 15.01
C GLY A 218 16.83 5.44 15.44
N GLY A 219 16.52 4.89 16.60
CA GLY A 219 15.23 5.01 17.29
C GLY A 219 15.49 5.10 18.79
N GLY A 220 15.20 6.25 19.38
CA GLY A 220 15.46 6.55 20.78
C GLY A 220 14.77 5.59 21.75
N GLY A 221 15.57 4.90 22.55
CA GLY A 221 15.16 4.23 23.79
C GLY A 221 15.93 4.81 24.98
N PRO A 222 15.34 4.91 26.18
CA PRO A 222 15.85 5.73 27.27
C PRO A 222 17.12 5.14 27.88
N LYS A 223 18.13 5.98 28.05
CA LYS A 223 19.39 5.66 28.74
C LYS A 223 19.08 5.20 30.17
N ARG A 224 19.22 3.90 30.43
CA ARG A 224 19.28 3.37 31.81
C ARG A 224 20.58 3.88 32.44
N LYS A 225 20.47 4.83 33.36
CA LYS A 225 21.56 5.18 34.28
C LYS A 225 21.88 3.94 35.12
N ARG A 226 23.09 3.40 34.97
CA ARG A 226 23.67 2.52 35.99
C ARG A 226 24.13 3.41 37.13
N THR A 227 23.48 3.21 38.27
CA THR A 227 24.01 3.50 39.61
C THR A 227 25.25 2.66 39.89
#